data_AF-A0A3N5WB83-F1
#
_entry.id   AF-A0A3N5WB83-F1
#
_cell.length_a   1.000
_cell.length_b   1.000
_cell.length_c   1.000
_cell.angle_alpha   90.00
_cell.angle_beta   90.00
_cell.angle_gamma   90.00
#
_symmetry.space_group_name_H-M   'P 1'
#
loop_
_entity.id
_entity.type
_entity.pdbx_description
1 polymer ?
#
loop_
_entity_poly.entity_id
_entity_poly.type
_entity_poly.pdbx_seq_one_letter_code
_entity_poly.pdbx_strand_id
1 'polypeptide(L)'
;MARKAEGRGRREDLPRGSEPAARGGRHGRGSARGRSGRAVVIGVLGAILTVLLAAAAATAEEPVDRIVAIVDDSPILESEVAAELAVFAADPATDSLPRADLRELAIQRLIDDRILLAKAKAEALAPTEEEIEEALQGSIDRMRSQFPNEQAFQAALLAENLTLEELRRRYRREVEKSLTVRTLVDREVRGKSEVTDAEVRRFFDEHAEGLPELPERLRIAQIF
;
A
#
# COMPACT_ATOMS: atom_id res chain seq x y z
N MET A 1 -41.31 -22.17 46.21
CA MET A 1 -41.14 -23.53 45.63
C MET A 1 -39.64 -23.78 45.50
N ALA A 2 -39.03 -24.72 46.22
CA ALA A 2 -38.93 -26.16 45.92
C ALA A 2 -38.03 -26.43 44.70
N ARG A 3 -36.74 -26.80 44.90
CA ARG A 3 -36.16 -28.19 44.88
C ARG A 3 -35.60 -28.56 43.48
N LYS A 4 -34.55 -29.39 43.30
CA LYS A 4 -33.52 -29.99 44.20
C LYS A 4 -32.39 -30.67 43.36
N ALA A 5 -31.10 -30.36 43.64
CA ALA A 5 -29.86 -31.21 43.55
C ALA A 5 -29.62 -32.09 42.27
N GLU A 6 -28.66 -33.02 42.10
CA GLU A 6 -27.53 -33.68 42.84
C GLU A 6 -26.65 -34.41 41.76
N GLY A 7 -25.35 -34.78 41.82
CA GLY A 7 -24.20 -34.63 42.74
C GLY A 7 -23.04 -33.79 42.13
N ARG A 8 -21.71 -34.03 42.21
CA ARG A 8 -20.79 -35.12 42.70
C ARG A 8 -20.72 -36.42 41.87
N GLY A 9 -19.54 -37.01 41.57
CA GLY A 9 -18.11 -36.63 41.81
C GLY A 9 -17.16 -37.86 41.81
N ARG A 10 -15.82 -37.66 41.99
CA ARG A 10 -14.70 -38.68 42.02
C ARG A 10 -14.24 -39.25 40.66
N ARG A 11 -13.05 -39.89 40.51
CA ARG A 11 -11.65 -39.69 41.03
C ARG A 11 -10.81 -40.90 40.57
N GLU A 12 -9.49 -40.72 40.37
CA GLU A 12 -8.51 -41.82 40.13
C GLU A 12 -8.80 -42.71 38.87
N ASP A 13 -7.92 -43.56 38.33
CA ASP A 13 -6.57 -43.97 38.74
C ASP A 13 -5.64 -44.30 37.53
N LEU A 14 -4.35 -44.54 37.78
CA LEU A 14 -3.36 -45.04 36.81
C LEU A 14 -3.25 -46.58 36.85
N PRO A 15 -2.99 -47.25 35.71
CA PRO A 15 -2.35 -48.57 35.70
C PRO A 15 -0.85 -48.49 35.35
N ARG A 16 -0.01 -49.16 36.14
CA ARG A 16 1.41 -49.42 35.83
C ARG A 16 1.58 -50.82 35.20
N GLY A 17 2.46 -50.90 34.21
CA GLY A 17 3.42 -52.00 34.07
C GLY A 17 2.99 -53.25 33.29
N SER A 18 3.82 -53.61 32.31
CA SER A 18 4.49 -54.93 32.28
C SER A 18 5.56 -54.97 31.18
N GLU A 19 6.78 -55.36 31.54
CA GLU A 19 7.72 -55.97 30.59
C GLU A 19 7.32 -57.45 30.37
N PRO A 20 7.80 -58.09 29.30
CA PRO A 20 8.87 -59.05 29.56
C PRO A 20 10.02 -59.01 28.53
N ALA A 21 11.23 -59.37 28.99
CA ALA A 21 12.44 -59.39 28.17
C ALA A 21 12.80 -60.80 27.67
N ALA A 22 13.09 -60.95 26.36
CA ALA A 22 13.82 -62.08 25.76
C ALA A 22 14.21 -61.81 24.29
N ARG A 23 15.21 -62.46 23.66
CA ARG A 23 16.50 -63.01 24.15
C ARG A 23 17.38 -63.44 22.95
N GLY A 24 18.45 -62.69 22.67
CA GLY A 24 19.64 -63.18 21.94
C GLY A 24 19.55 -63.33 20.40
N GLY A 25 20.71 -63.23 19.75
CA GLY A 25 20.90 -63.37 18.30
C GLY A 25 22.18 -62.64 17.86
N ARG A 26 23.26 -63.38 17.55
CA ARG A 26 24.61 -62.79 17.36
C ARG A 26 25.35 -63.44 16.17
N HIS A 27 26.12 -62.61 15.46
CA HIS A 27 27.00 -62.89 14.30
C HIS A 27 26.39 -62.81 12.89
N GLY A 28 27.21 -62.29 11.99
CA GLY A 28 26.88 -62.02 10.58
C GLY A 28 27.92 -61.12 9.89
N ARG A 29 29.23 -61.47 9.96
CA ARG A 29 30.27 -60.74 9.20
C ARG A 29 30.13 -61.07 7.72
N GLY A 30 29.84 -60.07 6.88
CA GLY A 30 29.87 -60.18 5.42
C GLY A 30 30.50 -58.94 4.80
N SER A 31 31.65 -59.09 4.16
CA SER A 31 32.32 -58.02 3.40
C SER A 31 32.15 -58.28 1.90
N ALA A 32 31.64 -57.29 1.16
CA ALA A 32 31.55 -57.33 -0.28
C ALA A 32 31.93 -55.96 -0.87
N ARG A 33 32.92 -55.94 -1.78
CA ARG A 33 33.45 -54.72 -2.40
C ARG A 33 32.66 -54.33 -3.66
N GLY A 34 32.17 -53.09 -3.68
CA GLY A 34 32.30 -52.12 -4.78
C GLY A 34 31.74 -52.45 -6.18
N ARG A 35 30.74 -51.65 -6.61
CA ARG A 35 30.54 -51.17 -8.01
C ARG A 35 29.34 -50.20 -8.12
N SER A 36 29.49 -48.95 -7.67
CA SER A 36 28.40 -47.95 -7.66
C SER A 36 28.70 -46.63 -8.42
N GLY A 37 29.92 -46.42 -8.91
CA GLY A 37 30.32 -45.15 -9.55
C GLY A 37 29.58 -44.77 -10.85
N ARG A 38 28.87 -45.71 -11.51
CA ARG A 38 28.09 -45.43 -12.72
C ARG A 38 26.63 -45.05 -12.42
N ALA A 39 26.05 -45.54 -11.32
CA ALA A 39 24.67 -45.25 -10.95
C ALA A 39 24.52 -43.80 -10.44
N VAL A 40 25.48 -43.32 -9.65
CA VAL A 40 25.50 -41.94 -9.13
C VAL A 40 25.53 -40.92 -10.27
N VAL A 41 26.36 -41.13 -11.30
CA VAL A 41 26.48 -40.20 -12.44
C VAL A 41 25.17 -40.10 -13.23
N ILE A 42 24.43 -41.21 -13.40
CA ILE A 42 23.12 -41.20 -14.07
C ILE A 42 22.08 -40.45 -13.23
N GLY A 43 22.06 -40.66 -11.92
CA GLY A 43 21.19 -39.90 -10.99
C GLY A 43 21.50 -38.39 -10.99
N VAL A 44 22.78 -38.02 -11.03
CA VAL A 44 23.23 -36.63 -11.12
C VAL A 44 22.86 -35.99 -12.47
N LEU A 45 23.02 -36.70 -13.60
CA LEU A 45 22.54 -36.21 -14.90
C LEU A 45 21.02 -36.01 -14.91
N GLY A 46 20.26 -36.94 -14.33
CA GLY A 46 18.81 -36.82 -14.20
C GLY A 46 18.39 -35.60 -13.37
N ALA A 47 19.07 -35.36 -12.24
CA ALA A 47 18.84 -34.19 -11.38
C ALA A 47 19.22 -32.86 -12.05
N ILE A 48 20.32 -32.83 -12.81
CA ILE A 48 20.72 -31.65 -13.60
C ILE A 48 19.67 -31.37 -14.69
N LEU A 49 19.16 -32.41 -15.36
CA LEU A 49 18.14 -32.26 -16.40
C LEU A 49 16.80 -31.75 -15.84
N THR A 50 16.36 -32.22 -14.67
CA THR A 50 15.13 -31.69 -14.05
C THR A 50 15.31 -30.27 -13.52
N VAL A 51 16.49 -29.90 -13.02
CA VAL A 51 16.80 -28.51 -12.64
C VAL A 51 16.82 -27.58 -13.87
N LEU A 52 17.40 -28.00 -14.99
CA LEU A 52 17.37 -27.23 -16.25
C LEU A 52 15.94 -27.09 -16.80
N LEU A 53 15.12 -28.14 -16.73
CA LEU A 53 13.74 -28.08 -17.20
C LEU A 53 12.85 -27.20 -16.30
N ALA A 54 13.11 -27.18 -14.98
CA ALA A 54 12.46 -26.25 -14.06
C ALA A 54 12.90 -24.79 -14.30
N ALA A 55 14.18 -24.55 -14.62
CA ALA A 55 14.67 -23.23 -14.98
C ALA A 55 14.05 -22.69 -16.28
N ALA A 56 13.79 -23.56 -17.27
CA ALA A 56 13.08 -23.19 -18.50
C ALA A 56 11.61 -22.81 -18.24
N ALA A 57 10.94 -23.41 -17.25
CA ALA A 57 9.59 -23.05 -16.84
C ALA A 57 9.52 -21.79 -15.95
N ALA A 58 10.67 -21.26 -15.53
CA ALA A 58 10.78 -20.06 -14.70
C ALA A 58 10.92 -18.76 -15.51
N THR A 59 10.79 -18.81 -16.84
CA THR A 59 10.63 -17.61 -17.68
C THR A 59 9.24 -17.03 -17.50
N ALA A 60 9.04 -16.32 -16.39
CA ALA A 60 7.87 -15.46 -16.21
C ALA A 60 7.89 -14.39 -17.32
N GLU A 61 6.96 -14.49 -18.25
CA GLU A 61 6.72 -13.50 -19.29
C GLU A 61 6.25 -12.22 -18.58
N GLU A 62 7.09 -11.19 -18.52
CA GLU A 62 6.72 -9.92 -17.89
C GLU A 62 5.49 -9.35 -18.60
N PRO A 63 4.37 -9.11 -17.89
CA PRO A 63 3.15 -8.63 -18.52
C PRO A 63 3.39 -7.21 -19.02
N VAL A 64 3.56 -7.08 -20.34
CA VAL A 64 3.75 -5.79 -21.01
C VAL A 64 2.57 -4.89 -20.69
N ASP A 65 2.83 -3.82 -19.94
CA ASP A 65 1.80 -2.91 -19.48
C ASP A 65 1.12 -2.23 -20.68
N ARG A 66 -0.20 -2.07 -20.59
CA ARG A 66 -1.04 -1.68 -21.73
C ARG A 66 -1.32 -0.20 -21.66
N ILE A 67 -1.12 0.49 -22.77
CA ILE A 67 -1.52 1.89 -22.93
C ILE A 67 -3.06 1.92 -23.04
N VAL A 68 -3.71 2.64 -22.14
CA VAL A 68 -5.18 2.84 -22.10
C VAL A 68 -5.57 4.13 -22.83
N ALA A 69 -4.76 5.18 -22.69
CA ALA A 69 -4.90 6.46 -23.37
C ALA A 69 -3.53 7.10 -23.59
N ILE A 70 -3.46 8.14 -24.42
CA ILE A 70 -2.25 8.96 -24.63
C ILE A 70 -2.65 10.42 -24.56
N VAL A 71 -1.91 11.22 -23.78
CA VAL A 71 -2.09 12.67 -23.64
C VAL A 71 -0.78 13.34 -24.05
N ASP A 72 -0.80 14.05 -25.18
CA ASP A 72 0.40 14.52 -25.89
C ASP A 72 1.42 13.37 -26.07
N ASP A 73 2.64 13.51 -25.54
CA ASP A 73 3.68 12.46 -25.56
C ASP A 73 3.64 11.52 -24.33
N SER A 74 2.64 11.65 -23.45
CA SER A 74 2.52 10.86 -22.20
C SER A 74 1.47 9.75 -22.32
N PRO A 75 1.86 8.46 -22.37
CA PRO A 75 0.90 7.37 -22.25
C PRO A 75 0.36 7.28 -20.82
N ILE A 76 -0.91 6.85 -20.70
CA ILE A 76 -1.56 6.45 -19.45
C ILE A 76 -1.68 4.93 -19.48
N LEU A 77 -1.15 4.27 -18.45
CA LEU A 77 -1.01 2.82 -18.40
C LEU A 77 -2.14 2.13 -17.62
N GLU A 78 -2.37 0.85 -17.92
CA GLU A 78 -3.36 0.01 -17.21
C GLU A 78 -2.98 -0.15 -15.73
N SER A 79 -1.69 -0.23 -15.39
CA SER A 79 -1.23 -0.23 -14.00
C SER A 79 -1.57 1.06 -13.25
N GLU A 80 -1.52 2.23 -13.91
CA GLU A 80 -1.87 3.52 -13.32
C GLU A 80 -3.38 3.64 -13.09
N VAL A 81 -4.19 3.20 -14.06
CA VAL A 81 -5.66 3.12 -13.91
C VAL A 81 -6.05 2.13 -12.80
N ALA A 82 -5.35 1.01 -12.67
CA ALA A 82 -5.57 0.04 -11.59
C ALA A 82 -5.14 0.58 -10.22
N ALA A 83 -4.08 1.40 -10.15
CA ALA A 83 -3.65 2.06 -8.92
C ALA A 83 -4.67 3.11 -8.46
N GLU A 84 -5.16 3.98 -9.35
CA GLU A 84 -6.15 5.00 -8.98
C GLU A 84 -7.51 4.38 -8.61
N LEU A 85 -7.90 3.29 -9.27
CA LEU A 85 -9.04 2.46 -8.84
C LEU A 85 -8.88 1.88 -7.42
N ALA A 86 -7.66 1.55 -7.00
CA ALA A 86 -7.39 1.09 -5.65
C ALA A 86 -7.43 2.24 -4.61
N VAL A 87 -7.11 3.48 -5.02
CA VAL A 87 -7.29 4.68 -4.19
C VAL A 87 -8.79 4.96 -3.99
N PHE A 88 -9.60 4.94 -5.06
CA PHE A 88 -11.05 5.10 -4.93
C PHE A 88 -11.70 3.99 -4.09
N ALA A 89 -11.28 2.72 -4.27
CA ALA A 89 -11.78 1.61 -3.46
C ALA A 89 -11.43 1.70 -1.95
N ALA A 90 -10.58 2.65 -1.55
CA ALA A 90 -10.30 2.96 -0.14
C ALA A 90 -11.09 4.19 0.38
N ASP A 91 -11.79 4.93 -0.49
CA ASP A 91 -12.62 6.08 -0.14
C ASP A 91 -14.11 5.69 0.00
N PRO A 92 -14.70 5.75 1.22
CA PRO A 92 -16.11 5.46 1.45
C PRO A 92 -17.10 6.30 0.63
N ALA A 93 -16.69 7.46 0.10
CA ALA A 93 -17.53 8.27 -0.77
C ALA A 93 -17.84 7.58 -2.12
N THR A 94 -16.97 6.66 -2.56
CA THR A 94 -17.07 6.03 -3.90
C THR A 94 -17.67 4.62 -3.88
N ASP A 95 -17.84 4.00 -2.71
CA ASP A 95 -18.32 2.61 -2.51
C ASP A 95 -19.72 2.33 -3.10
N SER A 96 -20.50 3.38 -3.38
CA SER A 96 -21.82 3.29 -4.03
C SER A 96 -21.81 3.33 -5.56
N LEU A 97 -20.66 3.61 -6.19
CA LEU A 97 -20.56 3.81 -7.64
C LEU A 97 -20.31 2.50 -8.40
N PRO A 98 -20.86 2.33 -9.61
CA PRO A 98 -20.54 1.19 -10.47
C PRO A 98 -19.05 1.17 -10.87
N ARG A 99 -18.47 -0.03 -10.99
CA ARG A 99 -17.06 -0.21 -11.39
C ARG A 99 -16.70 0.31 -12.79
N ALA A 100 -17.68 0.52 -13.67
CA ALA A 100 -17.45 1.14 -14.97
C ALA A 100 -17.19 2.65 -14.78
N ASP A 101 -18.10 3.33 -14.10
CA ASP A 101 -18.08 4.74 -13.75
C ASP A 101 -16.80 5.10 -12.97
N LEU A 102 -16.40 4.26 -12.00
CA LEU A 102 -15.14 4.41 -11.26
C LEU A 102 -13.90 4.33 -12.18
N ARG A 103 -13.93 3.47 -13.21
CA ARG A 103 -12.81 3.33 -14.16
C ARG A 103 -12.76 4.52 -15.12
N GLU A 104 -13.92 5.00 -15.57
CA GLU A 104 -14.01 6.22 -16.39
C GLU A 104 -13.51 7.44 -15.61
N LEU A 105 -13.94 7.60 -14.35
CA LEU A 105 -13.44 8.63 -13.45
C LEU A 105 -11.91 8.55 -13.22
N ALA A 106 -11.37 7.34 -13.04
CA ALA A 106 -9.93 7.13 -12.88
C ALA A 106 -9.14 7.52 -14.14
N ILE A 107 -9.63 7.13 -15.33
CA ILE A 107 -9.02 7.52 -16.61
C ILE A 107 -9.10 9.04 -16.81
N GLN A 108 -10.27 9.65 -16.57
CA GLN A 108 -10.47 11.09 -16.71
C GLN A 108 -9.53 11.88 -15.80
N ARG A 109 -9.43 11.50 -14.53
CA ARG A 109 -8.51 12.11 -13.56
C ARG A 109 -7.04 11.98 -13.97
N LEU A 110 -6.62 10.82 -14.48
CA LEU A 110 -5.27 10.61 -15.01
C LEU A 110 -5.00 11.40 -16.31
N ILE A 111 -6.04 11.75 -17.08
CA ILE A 111 -5.95 12.67 -18.23
C ILE A 111 -5.80 14.11 -17.74
N ASP A 112 -6.64 14.56 -16.80
CA ASP A 112 -6.62 15.92 -16.26
C ASP A 112 -5.28 16.24 -15.57
N ASP A 113 -4.75 15.32 -14.76
CA ASP A 113 -3.43 15.44 -14.14
C ASP A 113 -2.30 15.56 -15.18
N ARG A 114 -2.45 14.93 -16.36
CA ARG A 114 -1.45 14.96 -17.44
C ARG A 114 -1.51 16.29 -18.19
N ILE A 115 -2.72 16.80 -18.47
CA ILE A 115 -2.94 18.13 -19.06
C ILE A 115 -2.37 19.22 -18.12
N LEU A 116 -2.66 19.13 -16.82
CA LEU A 116 -2.15 20.07 -15.82
C LEU A 116 -0.62 20.02 -15.71
N LEU A 117 -0.01 18.83 -15.66
CA LEU A 117 1.45 18.68 -15.61
C LEU A 117 2.14 19.14 -16.90
N ALA A 118 1.54 18.88 -18.07
CA ALA A 118 2.05 19.37 -19.35
C ALA A 118 2.03 20.90 -19.41
N LYS A 119 0.91 21.52 -19.01
CA LYS A 119 0.78 22.98 -18.94
C LYS A 119 1.76 23.62 -17.95
N ALA A 120 1.91 23.05 -16.75
CA ALA A 120 2.83 23.57 -15.75
C ALA A 120 4.30 23.57 -16.24
N LYS A 121 4.70 22.50 -16.93
CA LYS A 121 6.01 22.40 -17.61
C LYS A 121 6.15 23.41 -18.75
N ALA A 122 5.12 23.63 -19.55
CA ALA A 122 5.13 24.62 -20.63
C ALA A 122 5.26 26.07 -20.10
N GLU A 123 4.74 26.35 -18.91
CA GLU A 123 4.93 27.63 -18.20
C GLU A 123 6.25 27.72 -17.42
N ALA A 124 7.12 26.69 -17.51
CA ALA A 124 8.36 26.55 -16.75
C ALA A 124 8.19 26.67 -15.22
N LEU A 125 7.03 26.26 -14.69
CA LEU A 125 6.78 26.20 -13.26
C LEU A 125 7.47 24.96 -12.68
N ALA A 126 8.39 25.18 -11.75
CA ALA A 126 9.05 24.14 -10.97
C ALA A 126 9.15 24.58 -9.49
N PRO A 127 8.84 23.70 -8.52
CA PRO A 127 9.04 23.98 -7.10
C PRO A 127 10.53 24.00 -6.75
N THR A 128 10.89 24.63 -5.62
CA THR A 128 12.28 24.62 -5.14
C THR A 128 12.64 23.30 -4.46
N GLU A 129 13.95 23.03 -4.33
CA GLU A 129 14.46 21.85 -3.62
C GLU A 129 13.99 21.82 -2.15
N GLU A 130 13.90 22.98 -1.51
CA GLU A 130 13.39 23.15 -0.15
C GLU A 130 11.89 22.82 -0.06
N GLU A 131 11.07 23.29 -1.01
CA GLU A 131 9.63 22.96 -1.07
C GLU A 131 9.39 21.46 -1.31
N ILE A 132 10.17 20.85 -2.20
CA ILE A 132 10.14 19.40 -2.46
C ILE A 132 10.50 18.63 -1.19
N GLU A 133 11.55 19.05 -0.48
CA GLU A 133 12.04 18.35 0.71
C GLU A 133 11.09 18.50 1.92
N GLU A 134 10.52 19.69 2.16
CA GLU A 134 9.49 19.89 3.19
C GLU A 134 8.25 19.02 2.90
N ALA A 135 7.75 19.05 1.66
CA ALA A 135 6.59 18.27 1.26
C ALA A 135 6.86 16.75 1.26
N LEU A 136 8.08 16.31 0.95
CA LEU A 136 8.52 14.91 1.04
C LEU A 136 8.57 14.45 2.50
N GLN A 137 9.20 15.23 3.38
CA GLN A 137 9.29 14.90 4.80
C GLN A 137 7.88 14.85 5.44
N GLY A 138 7.03 15.85 5.20
CA GLY A 138 5.65 15.85 5.66
C GLY A 138 4.81 14.69 5.10
N SER A 139 5.11 14.21 3.88
CA SER A 139 4.45 13.03 3.30
C SER A 139 4.88 11.73 3.99
N ILE A 140 6.16 11.59 4.31
CA ILE A 140 6.70 10.43 5.03
C ILE A 140 6.21 10.40 6.48
N ASP A 141 6.10 11.54 7.15
CA ASP A 141 5.58 11.58 8.51
C ASP A 141 4.07 11.25 8.56
N ARG A 142 3.30 11.60 7.53
CA ARG A 142 1.91 11.12 7.34
C ARG A 142 1.81 9.63 7.02
N MET A 143 2.85 8.99 6.48
CA MET A 143 2.92 7.53 6.35
C MET A 143 3.26 6.89 7.69
N ARG A 144 4.30 7.40 8.38
CA ARG A 144 4.73 6.92 9.70
C ARG A 144 3.61 6.99 10.74
N SER A 145 2.77 8.02 10.71
CA SER A 145 1.60 8.15 11.61
C SER A 145 0.50 7.11 11.40
N GLN A 146 0.53 6.32 10.31
CA GLN A 146 -0.38 5.19 10.11
C GLN A 146 0.10 3.91 10.83
N PHE A 147 1.35 3.88 11.29
CA PHE A 147 1.93 2.76 12.02
C PHE A 147 1.94 3.03 13.54
N PRO A 148 1.75 2.00 14.39
CA PRO A 148 1.68 2.18 15.83
C PRO A 148 3.03 2.56 16.48
N ASN A 149 4.14 2.40 15.77
CA ASN A 149 5.49 2.81 16.16
C ASN A 149 6.46 2.71 14.97
N GLU A 150 7.64 3.31 15.13
CA GLU A 150 8.72 3.28 14.12
C GLU A 150 9.16 1.86 13.73
N GLN A 151 9.16 0.91 14.66
CA GLN A 151 9.61 -0.47 14.39
C GLN A 151 8.64 -1.20 13.45
N ALA A 152 7.33 -0.94 13.57
CA ALA A 152 6.32 -1.44 12.65
C ALA A 152 6.44 -0.81 11.25
N PHE A 153 6.76 0.48 11.16
CA PHE A 153 7.03 1.16 9.88
C PHE A 153 8.26 0.57 9.18
N GLN A 154 9.39 0.45 9.89
CA GLN A 154 10.62 -0.15 9.35
C GLN A 154 10.42 -1.62 8.95
N ALA A 155 9.62 -2.39 9.72
CA ALA A 155 9.27 -3.76 9.35
C ALA A 155 8.41 -3.85 8.08
N ALA A 156 7.52 -2.89 7.84
CA ALA A 156 6.74 -2.81 6.59
C ALA A 156 7.62 -2.49 5.38
N LEU A 157 8.56 -1.54 5.50
CA LEU A 157 9.53 -1.24 4.45
C LEU A 157 10.38 -2.47 4.10
N LEU A 158 10.86 -3.21 5.11
CA LEU A 158 11.61 -4.45 4.90
C LEU A 158 10.77 -5.56 4.24
N ALA A 159 9.46 -5.63 4.51
CA ALA A 159 8.55 -6.57 3.85
C ALA A 159 8.36 -6.27 2.35
N GLU A 160 8.37 -4.98 1.97
CA GLU A 160 8.39 -4.54 0.57
C GLU A 160 9.80 -4.59 -0.08
N ASN A 161 10.84 -4.98 0.66
CA ASN A 161 12.25 -4.93 0.25
C ASN A 161 12.74 -3.52 -0.10
N LEU A 162 12.21 -2.50 0.59
CA LEU A 162 12.57 -1.09 0.43
C LEU A 162 13.36 -0.56 1.62
N THR A 163 14.34 0.30 1.36
CA THR A 163 14.90 1.20 2.38
C THR A 163 14.11 2.51 2.48
N LEU A 164 14.26 3.23 3.60
CA LEU A 164 13.72 4.58 3.75
C LEU A 164 14.29 5.56 2.69
N GLU A 165 15.52 5.35 2.23
CA GLU A 165 16.11 6.15 1.16
C GLU A 165 15.43 5.86 -0.19
N GLU A 166 15.18 4.60 -0.52
CA GLU A 166 14.44 4.22 -1.74
C GLU A 166 13.00 4.74 -1.73
N LEU A 167 12.33 4.67 -0.58
CA LEU A 167 11.03 5.29 -0.37
C LEU A 167 11.09 6.80 -0.68
N ARG A 168 12.09 7.50 -0.11
CA ARG A 168 12.32 8.94 -0.37
C ARG A 168 12.57 9.23 -1.85
N ARG A 169 13.46 8.48 -2.52
CA ARG A 169 13.75 8.64 -3.96
C ARG A 169 12.52 8.34 -4.85
N ARG A 170 11.66 7.40 -4.45
CA ARG A 170 10.40 7.08 -5.15
C ARG A 170 9.39 8.19 -5.00
N TYR A 171 9.09 8.61 -3.78
CA TYR A 171 8.07 9.63 -3.50
C TYR A 171 8.48 11.04 -3.91
N ARG A 172 9.77 11.39 -3.91
CA ARG A 172 10.28 12.70 -4.34
C ARG A 172 9.73 13.15 -5.71
N ARG A 173 9.69 12.25 -6.70
CA ARG A 173 9.14 12.57 -8.04
C ARG A 173 7.63 12.80 -8.04
N GLU A 174 6.89 12.13 -7.17
CA GLU A 174 5.44 12.29 -7.07
C GLU A 174 5.08 13.58 -6.31
N VAL A 175 5.87 13.92 -5.29
CA VAL A 175 5.83 15.21 -4.60
C VAL A 175 6.17 16.36 -5.56
N GLU A 176 7.22 16.23 -6.35
CA GLU A 176 7.64 17.20 -7.38
C GLU A 176 6.52 17.47 -8.41
N LYS A 177 5.89 16.42 -8.97
CA LYS A 177 4.71 16.55 -9.84
C LYS A 177 3.55 17.26 -9.12
N SER A 178 3.23 16.84 -7.90
CA SER A 178 2.09 17.35 -7.14
C SER A 178 2.25 18.84 -6.80
N LEU A 179 3.45 19.25 -6.36
CA LEU A 179 3.79 20.66 -6.15
C LEU A 179 3.75 21.45 -7.46
N THR A 180 4.29 20.91 -8.56
CA THR A 180 4.28 21.54 -9.89
C THR A 180 2.85 21.86 -10.36
N VAL A 181 1.93 20.89 -10.25
CA VAL A 181 0.51 21.06 -10.57
C VAL A 181 -0.16 22.04 -9.59
N ARG A 182 0.13 21.95 -8.29
CA ARG A 182 -0.41 22.87 -7.29
C ARG A 182 0.00 24.32 -7.56
N THR A 183 1.26 24.58 -7.89
CA THR A 183 1.78 25.92 -8.20
C THR A 183 1.11 26.51 -9.44
N LEU A 184 0.82 25.69 -10.46
CA LEU A 184 0.00 26.10 -11.60
C LEU A 184 -1.43 26.51 -11.17
N VAL A 185 -2.10 25.69 -10.36
CA VAL A 185 -3.46 25.97 -9.89
C VAL A 185 -3.51 27.21 -8.99
N ASP A 186 -2.58 27.33 -8.04
CA ASP A 186 -2.49 28.51 -7.16
C ASP A 186 -2.18 29.79 -7.97
N ARG A 187 -1.36 29.72 -9.03
CA ARG A 187 -1.13 30.84 -9.96
C ARG A 187 -2.41 31.22 -10.73
N GLU A 188 -3.05 30.24 -11.34
CA GLU A 188 -4.20 30.45 -12.23
C GLU A 188 -5.47 30.88 -11.49
N VAL A 189 -5.71 30.38 -10.28
CA VAL A 189 -6.87 30.75 -9.46
C VAL A 189 -6.62 32.09 -8.77
N ARG A 190 -5.56 32.22 -7.96
CA ARG A 190 -5.34 33.44 -7.16
C ARG A 190 -5.04 34.67 -8.02
N GLY A 191 -4.45 34.47 -9.20
CA GLY A 191 -4.21 35.54 -10.17
C GLY A 191 -5.46 36.04 -10.89
N LYS A 192 -6.65 35.47 -10.64
CA LYS A 192 -7.92 35.80 -11.32
C LYS A 192 -9.09 36.09 -10.38
N SER A 193 -8.95 35.85 -9.07
CA SER A 193 -10.03 36.04 -8.09
C SER A 193 -9.72 37.12 -7.05
N GLU A 194 -9.83 38.39 -7.42
CA GLU A 194 -10.00 39.47 -6.44
C GLU A 194 -11.48 39.52 -6.03
N VAL A 195 -11.77 39.26 -4.75
CA VAL A 195 -13.14 39.31 -4.20
C VAL A 195 -13.35 40.64 -3.50
N THR A 196 -14.33 41.42 -3.93
CA THR A 196 -14.57 42.77 -3.37
C THR A 196 -15.55 42.75 -2.18
N ASP A 197 -15.41 43.72 -1.27
CA ASP A 197 -16.35 43.96 -0.15
C ASP A 197 -17.83 44.03 -0.60
N ALA A 198 -18.09 44.54 -1.80
CA ALA A 198 -19.44 44.63 -2.37
C ALA A 198 -20.00 43.26 -2.75
N GLU A 199 -19.15 42.34 -3.19
CA GLU A 199 -19.54 40.96 -3.53
C GLU A 199 -19.68 40.10 -2.28
N VAL A 200 -18.83 40.30 -1.26
CA VAL A 200 -19.00 39.67 0.06
C VAL A 200 -20.32 40.07 0.70
N ARG A 201 -20.67 41.37 0.64
CA ARG A 201 -21.96 41.89 1.12
C ARG A 201 -23.12 41.30 0.33
N ARG A 202 -23.07 41.36 -1.01
CA ARG A 202 -24.13 40.79 -1.87
C ARG A 202 -24.34 39.30 -1.60
N PHE A 203 -23.27 38.51 -1.50
CA PHE A 203 -23.36 37.09 -1.17
C PHE A 203 -23.97 36.86 0.22
N PHE A 204 -23.57 37.64 1.23
CA PHE A 204 -24.16 37.58 2.57
C PHE A 204 -25.66 37.91 2.54
N ASP A 205 -26.06 38.99 1.89
CA ASP A 205 -27.46 39.42 1.78
C ASP A 205 -28.32 38.40 1.02
N GLU A 206 -27.76 37.75 -0.02
CA GLU A 206 -28.41 36.69 -0.82
C GLU A 206 -28.53 35.34 -0.11
N HIS A 207 -27.66 35.05 0.88
CA HIS A 207 -27.59 33.74 1.55
C HIS A 207 -27.83 33.78 3.07
N ALA A 208 -28.25 34.93 3.62
CA ALA A 208 -28.36 35.18 5.06
C ALA A 208 -29.16 34.11 5.82
N GLU A 209 -30.25 33.60 5.24
CA GLU A 209 -31.12 32.58 5.85
C GLU A 209 -30.47 31.18 5.95
N GLY A 210 -29.39 30.93 5.22
CA GLY A 210 -28.66 29.66 5.20
C GLY A 210 -27.31 29.67 5.95
N LEU A 211 -26.89 30.80 6.49
CA LEU A 211 -25.63 30.90 7.23
C LEU A 211 -25.78 30.37 8.67
N PRO A 212 -24.84 29.54 9.17
CA PRO A 212 -24.93 29.00 10.52
C PRO A 212 -24.76 30.10 11.57
N GLU A 213 -25.68 30.16 12.54
CA GLU A 213 -25.56 31.08 13.68
C GLU A 213 -24.24 30.83 14.43
N LEU A 214 -23.45 31.90 14.62
CA LEU A 214 -22.19 31.82 15.33
C LEU A 214 -22.46 31.67 16.84
N PRO A 215 -22.08 30.55 17.48
CA PRO A 215 -22.33 30.34 18.90
C PRO A 215 -21.58 31.38 19.76
N GLU A 216 -22.24 31.87 20.81
CA GLU A 216 -21.71 32.93 21.67
C GLU A 216 -20.36 32.54 22.32
N ARG A 217 -19.29 33.23 21.92
CA ARG A 217 -17.93 32.97 22.43
C ARG A 217 -17.65 33.81 23.68
N LEU A 218 -18.14 33.37 24.83
CA LEU A 218 -17.85 33.98 26.13
C LEU A 218 -16.35 33.91 26.48
N ARG A 219 -15.64 35.03 26.34
CA ARG A 219 -14.23 35.19 26.73
C ARG A 219 -14.12 35.42 28.24
N ILE A 220 -14.17 34.35 29.02
CA ILE A 220 -13.99 34.40 30.48
C ILE A 220 -12.53 34.76 30.80
N ALA A 221 -12.32 35.83 31.56
CA ALA A 221 -11.03 36.16 32.16
C ALA A 221 -11.13 35.89 33.67
N GLN A 222 -10.52 34.80 34.13
CA GLN A 222 -10.40 34.49 35.56
C GLN A 222 -9.13 35.14 36.11
N ILE A 223 -9.28 35.92 37.17
CA ILE A 223 -8.18 36.40 38.02
C ILE A 223 -8.22 35.56 39.30
N PHE A 224 -7.05 35.17 39.80
CA PHE A 224 -6.86 34.42 41.05
C PHE A 224 -6.43 35.36 42.19
#